data_AF-X8CD12-F1
#
_entry.id   AF-X8CD12-F1
#
_cell.length_a   1.000
_cell.length_b   1.000
_cell.length_c   1.000
_cell.angle_alpha   90.00
_cell.angle_beta   90.00
_cell.angle_gamma   90.00
#
_symmetry.space_group_name_H-M   'P 1'
#
loop_
_entity.id
_entity.type
_entity.pdbx_description
1 polymer ?
#
loop_
_entity_poly.entity_id
_entity_poly.type
_entity_poly.pdbx_seq_one_letter_code
_entity_poly.pdbx_strand_id
1 'polypeptide(L)'
;MSGPLARELMVALVRAGVTATCTAADKPRYGHLEVDSNLPDVRIALGGPDRNAFTEAVLAHADPVYAGELDRQLAATGRARVWVPAETPLAAVWVPGADLRGLRALPVLVVDGRADEDLRAEIAALADDLGDAEIVVAQRPASGTEAFEDRTVALLNRGVPSFAVDTEGTLHTALMRSCTGWPSGIWIDDPRRTAPDGSNFQLQHWTHDFDYALVSGDGDWRRADIPTRSAQFAQPLLAVAGGRRPGALPPAGALLRVEPADSVHLAALKAAGDPLTAGRAAPVDPHSVALRLVETTGAGARVTLSSDVAAISDLRAADLLEAPEGRLDSVDLHGYQVATVLARFDLPATLSDAAALAPNAEAAQPLYARYWLHNRGPAPLGGLPAVAHLHPSQISAQPGRDVTVRLTAASDCSDATLRGGVVLACPDGWSATPAELPFTLCSGGHLEADVVVSIPPTAEPGLYPVRARLRLTGEHIPAPWRQAVEDVCVVAVGGAAVDPGGLVYLADGPREVTLRPGEAGEVTVTVGTHARADLALEAHLISPWGTWEWMGPAALGAVLPAGGTVGLGFRVTPPAWLGPGQWWALVRIGCAGRLVYSPAVRVTVT
;
A
#
# COMPACT_ATOMS: atom_id res chain seq x y z
N MET A 1 -6.51 12.99 -40.53
CA MET A 1 -7.28 13.32 -39.30
C MET A 1 -7.85 12.04 -38.71
N SER A 2 -7.03 11.19 -38.08
CA SER A 2 -7.43 9.87 -37.55
C SER A 2 -7.86 9.90 -36.08
N GLY A 3 -7.38 10.86 -35.29
CA GLY A 3 -7.63 10.92 -33.84
C GLY A 3 -9.11 10.98 -33.42
N PRO A 4 -9.96 11.81 -34.05
CA PRO A 4 -11.39 11.85 -33.71
C PRO A 4 -12.16 10.59 -34.12
N LEU A 5 -11.79 9.94 -35.23
CA LEU A 5 -12.48 8.74 -35.74
C LEU A 5 -12.25 7.50 -34.86
N ALA A 6 -11.06 7.36 -34.27
CA ALA A 6 -10.73 6.21 -33.43
C ALA A 6 -11.20 6.36 -31.98
N ARG A 7 -11.53 7.58 -31.52
CA ARG A 7 -11.75 7.87 -30.09
C ARG A 7 -12.87 7.04 -29.49
N GLU A 8 -14.02 6.96 -30.16
CA GLU A 8 -15.19 6.24 -29.63
C GLU A 8 -14.92 4.73 -29.54
N LEU A 9 -14.29 4.15 -30.56
CA LEU A 9 -13.88 2.75 -30.55
C LEU A 9 -12.86 2.46 -29.44
N MET A 10 -11.87 3.35 -29.23
CA MET A 10 -10.90 3.21 -28.15
C MET A 10 -11.57 3.22 -26.76
N VAL A 11 -12.58 4.06 -26.57
CA VAL A 11 -13.37 4.09 -25.32
C VAL A 11 -14.18 2.80 -25.16
N ALA A 12 -14.81 2.31 -26.23
CA ALA A 12 -15.56 1.06 -26.21
C ALA A 12 -14.67 -0.15 -25.89
N LEU A 13 -13.49 -0.25 -26.52
CA LEU A 13 -12.51 -1.30 -26.25
C LEU A 13 -12.07 -1.32 -24.78
N VAL A 14 -11.73 -0.15 -24.22
CA VAL A 14 -11.34 -0.07 -22.80
C VAL A 14 -12.51 -0.48 -21.88
N ARG A 15 -13.75 -0.12 -22.21
CA ARG A 15 -14.95 -0.57 -21.48
C ARG A 15 -15.21 -2.07 -21.60
N ALA A 16 -14.75 -2.71 -22.67
CA ALA A 16 -14.77 -4.17 -22.84
C ALA A 16 -13.52 -4.86 -22.25
N GLY A 17 -12.60 -4.12 -21.63
CA GLY A 17 -11.41 -4.65 -20.95
C GLY A 17 -10.22 -4.84 -21.89
N VAL A 18 -10.32 -4.30 -23.11
CA VAL A 18 -9.28 -4.38 -24.14
C VAL A 18 -8.46 -3.10 -24.12
N THR A 19 -7.20 -3.21 -23.72
CA THR A 19 -6.24 -2.11 -23.85
C THR A 19 -5.77 -1.99 -25.29
N ALA A 20 -5.73 -0.77 -25.83
CA ALA A 20 -5.34 -0.53 -27.22
C ALA A 20 -4.45 0.71 -27.34
N THR A 21 -3.60 0.72 -28.37
CA THR A 21 -2.76 1.85 -28.76
C THR A 21 -3.11 2.27 -30.18
N CYS A 22 -3.41 3.54 -30.39
CA CYS A 22 -3.74 4.08 -31.71
C CYS A 22 -2.52 4.73 -32.36
N THR A 23 -2.27 4.44 -33.64
CA THR A 23 -1.23 5.07 -34.47
C THR A 23 -1.79 5.45 -35.85
N ALA A 24 -1.11 6.33 -36.58
CA ALA A 24 -1.49 6.64 -37.96
C ALA A 24 -0.91 5.61 -38.94
N ALA A 25 -1.58 5.42 -40.09
CA ALA A 25 -1.25 4.37 -41.05
C ALA A 25 0.20 4.40 -41.58
N ASP A 26 0.80 5.59 -41.66
CA ASP A 26 2.16 5.84 -42.15
C ASP A 26 3.22 5.87 -41.03
N LYS A 27 2.84 5.55 -39.79
CA LYS A 27 3.73 5.59 -38.62
C LYS A 27 4.15 4.19 -38.17
N PRO A 28 5.22 4.08 -37.37
CA PRO A 28 5.62 2.81 -36.77
C PRO A 28 4.45 2.15 -36.02
N ARG A 29 4.38 0.83 -36.12
CA ARG A 29 3.38 -0.01 -35.46
C ARG A 29 3.90 -0.51 -34.12
N TYR A 30 3.02 -0.57 -33.13
CA TYR A 30 3.27 -1.21 -31.83
C TYR A 30 3.45 -2.73 -32.00
N GLY A 31 4.36 -3.32 -31.21
CA GLY A 31 4.61 -4.76 -31.16
C GLY A 31 6.06 -5.19 -31.33
N HIS A 32 7.04 -4.43 -30.83
CA HIS A 32 8.46 -4.78 -30.87
C HIS A 32 9.05 -4.87 -29.45
N LEU A 33 9.29 -6.08 -28.96
CA LEU A 33 9.58 -6.32 -27.55
C LEU A 33 10.92 -5.74 -27.06
N GLU A 34 11.85 -5.35 -27.94
CA GLU A 34 13.06 -4.64 -27.50
C GLU A 34 12.77 -3.21 -27.00
N VAL A 35 11.63 -2.62 -27.38
CA VAL A 35 11.26 -1.24 -27.03
C VAL A 35 9.89 -1.13 -26.38
N ASP A 36 8.99 -2.07 -26.67
CA ASP A 36 7.62 -2.11 -26.15
C ASP A 36 7.56 -3.06 -24.93
N SER A 37 6.79 -2.67 -23.91
CA SER A 37 6.65 -3.44 -22.66
C SER A 37 5.70 -4.64 -22.76
N ASN A 38 4.92 -4.74 -23.83
CA ASN A 38 4.07 -5.90 -24.15
C ASN A 38 3.83 -5.99 -25.68
N LEU A 39 3.14 -7.03 -26.12
CA LEU A 39 2.82 -7.27 -27.54
C LEU A 39 1.31 -7.23 -27.74
N PRO A 40 0.82 -6.67 -28.87
CA PRO A 40 -0.59 -6.76 -29.24
C PRO A 40 -0.94 -8.11 -29.86
N ASP A 41 -2.20 -8.52 -29.73
CA ASP A 41 -2.75 -9.76 -30.31
C ASP A 41 -3.36 -9.56 -31.70
N VAL A 42 -3.89 -8.36 -31.97
CA VAL A 42 -4.70 -8.04 -33.15
C VAL A 42 -4.54 -6.58 -33.55
N ARG A 43 -4.86 -6.25 -34.81
CA ARG A 43 -4.95 -4.87 -35.31
C ARG A 43 -6.34 -4.58 -35.84
N ILE A 44 -6.82 -3.36 -35.60
CA ILE A 44 -8.02 -2.82 -36.24
C ILE A 44 -7.60 -1.68 -37.16
N ALA A 45 -7.83 -1.84 -38.46
CA ALA A 45 -7.52 -0.86 -39.49
C ALA A 45 -8.79 -0.10 -39.89
N LEU A 46 -8.81 1.20 -39.61
CA LEU A 46 -9.93 2.08 -39.92
C LEU A 46 -9.74 2.73 -41.29
N GLY A 47 -10.66 2.46 -42.21
CA GLY A 47 -10.64 2.88 -43.62
C GLY A 47 -10.08 1.82 -44.57
N GLY A 48 -10.67 1.77 -45.78
CA GLY A 48 -10.27 0.91 -46.88
C GLY A 48 -8.95 1.32 -47.56
N PRO A 49 -8.54 0.60 -48.61
CA PRO A 49 -7.26 0.83 -49.30
C PRO A 49 -7.09 2.27 -49.79
N ASP A 50 -8.16 2.92 -50.24
CA ASP A 50 -8.11 4.32 -50.73
C ASP A 50 -7.91 5.37 -49.62
N ARG A 51 -8.15 5.00 -48.35
CA ARG A 51 -8.07 5.91 -47.19
C ARG A 51 -6.93 5.59 -46.24
N ASN A 52 -6.50 4.32 -46.19
CA ASN A 52 -5.56 3.83 -45.21
C ASN A 52 -4.48 2.98 -45.92
N ALA A 53 -3.28 3.55 -46.04
CA ALA A 53 -2.13 2.90 -46.69
C ALA A 53 -1.72 1.58 -46.01
N PHE A 54 -2.02 1.39 -44.72
CA PHE A 54 -1.80 0.11 -44.05
C PHE A 54 -2.82 -0.94 -44.51
N THR A 55 -4.11 -0.56 -44.63
CA THR A 55 -5.15 -1.43 -45.19
C THR A 55 -4.82 -1.84 -46.63
N GLU A 56 -4.39 -0.89 -47.46
CA GLU A 56 -3.94 -1.17 -48.84
C GLU A 56 -2.82 -2.21 -48.86
N ALA A 57 -1.76 -1.99 -48.07
CA ALA A 57 -0.62 -2.89 -48.00
C ALA A 57 -1.00 -4.28 -47.46
N VAL A 58 -1.90 -4.37 -46.47
CA VAL A 58 -2.37 -5.64 -45.92
C VAL A 58 -3.17 -6.43 -46.95
N LEU A 59 -4.11 -5.80 -47.65
CA LEU A 59 -4.95 -6.47 -48.66
C LEU A 59 -4.14 -6.87 -49.90
N ALA A 60 -3.17 -6.05 -50.32
CA ALA A 60 -2.27 -6.38 -51.43
C ALA A 60 -1.34 -7.57 -51.09
N HIS A 61 -1.02 -7.75 -49.81
CA HIS A 61 -0.19 -8.85 -49.33
C HIS A 61 -0.99 -10.10 -48.91
N ALA A 62 -2.31 -9.98 -48.74
CA ALA A 62 -3.20 -11.09 -48.42
C ALA A 62 -3.68 -11.82 -49.70
N ASP A 63 -4.38 -12.94 -49.51
CA ASP A 63 -5.07 -13.60 -50.61
C ASP A 63 -6.14 -12.66 -51.20
N PRO A 64 -6.26 -12.51 -52.54
CA PRO A 64 -7.24 -11.64 -53.18
C PRO A 64 -8.70 -11.86 -52.74
N VAL A 65 -9.05 -13.02 -52.17
CA VAL A 65 -10.38 -13.29 -51.61
C VAL A 65 -10.81 -12.27 -50.55
N TYR A 66 -9.87 -11.69 -49.78
CA TYR A 66 -10.20 -10.71 -48.74
C TYR A 66 -10.52 -9.32 -49.32
N ALA A 67 -9.79 -8.90 -50.35
CA ALA A 67 -10.14 -7.69 -51.12
C ALA A 67 -11.49 -7.86 -51.82
N GLY A 68 -11.73 -9.02 -52.45
CA GLY A 68 -13.03 -9.31 -53.06
C GLY A 68 -14.17 -9.37 -52.06
N GLU A 69 -13.93 -9.82 -50.83
CA GLU A 69 -14.91 -9.80 -49.74
C GLU A 69 -15.22 -8.37 -49.26
N LEU A 70 -14.20 -7.51 -49.13
CA LEU A 70 -14.38 -6.09 -48.83
C LEU A 70 -15.27 -5.41 -49.88
N ASP A 71 -14.93 -5.57 -51.15
CA ASP A 71 -15.68 -5.01 -52.28
C ASP A 71 -17.13 -5.51 -52.30
N ARG A 72 -17.32 -6.81 -52.02
CA ARG A 72 -18.65 -7.42 -51.95
C ARG A 72 -19.50 -6.80 -50.83
N GLN A 73 -18.94 -6.61 -49.63
CA GLN A 73 -19.66 -6.00 -48.52
C GLN A 73 -20.00 -4.53 -48.81
N LEU A 74 -19.02 -3.75 -49.28
CA LEU A 74 -19.22 -2.34 -49.69
C LEU A 74 -20.23 -2.19 -50.84
N ALA A 75 -20.28 -3.15 -51.77
CA ALA A 75 -21.27 -3.16 -52.85
C ALA A 75 -22.68 -3.43 -52.33
N ALA A 76 -22.83 -4.31 -51.34
CA ALA A 76 -24.11 -4.77 -50.82
C ALA A 76 -24.73 -3.82 -49.78
N THR A 77 -23.94 -3.29 -48.85
CA THR A 77 -24.45 -2.55 -47.68
C THR A 77 -23.84 -1.16 -47.52
N GLY A 78 -22.85 -0.80 -48.35
CA GLY A 78 -22.10 0.46 -48.21
C GLY A 78 -21.11 0.48 -47.04
N ARG A 79 -21.04 -0.59 -46.24
CA ARG A 79 -20.15 -0.75 -45.08
C ARG A 79 -19.48 -2.11 -45.13
N ALA A 80 -18.29 -2.23 -44.56
CA ALA A 80 -17.58 -3.49 -44.54
C ALA A 80 -16.76 -3.70 -43.27
N ARG A 81 -16.73 -4.96 -42.85
CA ARG A 81 -15.96 -5.51 -41.74
C ARG A 81 -15.35 -6.83 -42.21
N VAL A 82 -14.03 -6.84 -42.42
CA VAL A 82 -13.32 -8.00 -42.98
C VAL A 82 -12.14 -8.37 -42.09
N TRP A 83 -12.10 -9.64 -41.68
CA TRP A 83 -11.01 -10.24 -40.93
C TRP A 83 -9.98 -10.85 -41.88
N VAL A 84 -8.76 -10.34 -41.82
CA VAL A 84 -7.59 -10.86 -42.54
C VAL A 84 -6.71 -11.60 -41.53
N PRO A 85 -6.53 -12.93 -41.63
CA PRO A 85 -5.71 -13.68 -40.67
C PRO A 85 -4.23 -13.29 -40.74
N ALA A 86 -3.50 -13.54 -39.65
CA ALA A 86 -2.05 -13.53 -39.67
C ALA A 86 -1.49 -14.54 -40.68
N GLU A 87 -0.25 -14.33 -41.12
CA GLU A 87 0.48 -15.30 -41.95
C GLU A 87 0.94 -16.50 -41.13
N THR A 88 1.34 -16.26 -39.87
CA THR A 88 1.82 -17.26 -38.92
C THR A 88 0.94 -17.21 -37.66
N PRO A 89 0.58 -18.36 -37.06
CA PRO A 89 -0.13 -18.39 -35.78
C PRO A 89 0.61 -17.62 -34.69
N LEU A 90 -0.14 -16.90 -33.84
CA LEU A 90 0.41 -16.01 -32.83
C LEU A 90 1.35 -16.74 -31.85
N ALA A 91 0.96 -17.95 -31.45
CA ALA A 91 1.74 -18.83 -30.58
C ALA A 91 3.15 -19.15 -31.12
N ALA A 92 3.35 -19.12 -32.44
CA ALA A 92 4.64 -19.41 -33.07
C ALA A 92 5.53 -18.17 -33.20
N VAL A 93 4.98 -16.96 -33.10
CA VAL A 93 5.73 -15.70 -33.20
C VAL A 93 5.96 -15.02 -31.84
N TRP A 94 5.26 -15.46 -30.79
CA TRP A 94 5.47 -15.03 -29.41
C TRP A 94 6.70 -15.69 -28.79
N VAL A 95 7.87 -15.23 -29.23
CA VAL A 95 9.18 -15.66 -28.75
C VAL A 95 9.91 -14.51 -28.04
N PRO A 96 10.95 -14.79 -27.22
CA PRO A 96 11.78 -13.74 -26.66
C PRO A 96 12.32 -12.79 -27.74
N GLY A 97 12.11 -11.48 -27.55
CA GLY A 97 12.53 -10.45 -28.51
C GLY A 97 11.64 -10.35 -29.77
N ALA A 98 10.39 -10.83 -29.72
CA ALA A 98 9.49 -10.80 -30.87
C ALA A 98 9.31 -9.40 -31.48
N ASP A 99 9.28 -9.36 -32.82
CA ASP A 99 8.91 -8.21 -33.64
C ASP A 99 7.65 -8.53 -34.46
N LEU A 100 6.51 -8.04 -34.00
CA LEU A 100 5.20 -8.25 -34.60
C LEU A 100 4.80 -7.12 -35.54
N ARG A 101 5.72 -6.23 -35.96
CA ARG A 101 5.39 -5.07 -36.81
C ARG A 101 5.10 -5.42 -38.27
N GLY A 102 5.32 -6.66 -38.72
CA GLY A 102 5.00 -7.09 -40.09
C GLY A 102 3.53 -6.86 -40.46
N LEU A 103 3.23 -6.72 -41.77
CA LEU A 103 1.88 -6.39 -42.27
C LEU A 103 0.82 -7.39 -41.78
N ARG A 104 1.13 -8.69 -41.89
CA ARG A 104 0.30 -9.81 -41.42
C ARG A 104 0.97 -10.62 -40.32
N ALA A 105 1.85 -9.98 -39.53
CA ALA A 105 2.41 -10.60 -38.33
C ALA A 105 1.36 -10.77 -37.22
N LEU A 106 0.25 -10.02 -37.30
CA LEU A 106 -0.95 -10.15 -36.48
C LEU A 106 -2.16 -10.20 -37.41
N PRO A 107 -3.29 -10.80 -36.97
CA PRO A 107 -4.53 -10.65 -37.70
C PRO A 107 -5.00 -9.18 -37.73
N VAL A 108 -5.70 -8.81 -38.79
CA VAL A 108 -6.17 -7.44 -39.04
C VAL A 108 -7.67 -7.43 -39.31
N LEU A 109 -8.43 -6.75 -38.47
CA LEU A 109 -9.82 -6.38 -38.72
C LEU A 109 -9.85 -5.08 -39.53
N VAL A 110 -10.26 -5.16 -40.79
CA VAL A 110 -10.46 -4.00 -41.67
C VAL A 110 -11.90 -3.52 -41.53
N VAL A 111 -12.06 -2.22 -41.25
CA VAL A 111 -13.34 -1.53 -41.11
C VAL A 111 -13.42 -0.43 -42.16
N ASP A 112 -14.40 -0.47 -43.05
CA ASP A 112 -14.56 0.54 -44.10
C ASP A 112 -16.02 0.91 -44.39
N GLY A 113 -16.21 2.02 -45.09
CA GLY A 113 -17.49 2.46 -45.63
C GLY A 113 -17.33 3.11 -47.00
N ARG A 114 -18.37 3.16 -47.82
CA ARG A 114 -18.27 3.78 -49.15
C ARG A 114 -17.97 5.28 -49.05
N ALA A 115 -18.71 5.99 -48.20
CA ALA A 115 -18.45 7.38 -47.84
C ALA A 115 -17.88 7.51 -46.41
N ASP A 116 -17.39 8.70 -46.07
CA ASP A 116 -16.87 8.99 -44.71
C ASP A 116 -17.96 8.84 -43.63
N GLU A 117 -19.22 9.09 -43.97
CA GLU A 117 -20.36 8.88 -43.07
C GLU A 117 -20.62 7.38 -42.83
N ASP A 118 -20.50 6.56 -43.87
CA ASP A 118 -20.64 5.10 -43.76
C ASP A 118 -19.54 4.50 -42.88
N LEU A 119 -18.30 4.98 -43.04
CA LEU A 119 -17.17 4.55 -42.20
C LEU A 119 -17.41 4.91 -40.72
N ARG A 120 -17.87 6.13 -40.43
CA ARG A 120 -18.23 6.52 -39.06
C ARG A 120 -19.35 5.64 -38.49
N ALA A 121 -20.37 5.36 -39.30
CA ALA A 121 -21.48 4.51 -38.90
C ALA A 121 -21.05 3.06 -38.64
N GLU A 122 -20.07 2.53 -39.40
CA GLU A 122 -19.53 1.19 -39.12
C GLU A 122 -18.64 1.17 -37.87
N ILE A 123 -17.83 2.22 -37.63
CA ILE A 123 -17.05 2.34 -36.39
C ILE A 123 -17.99 2.40 -35.17
N ALA A 124 -19.08 3.16 -35.24
CA ALA A 124 -20.09 3.21 -34.20
C ALA A 124 -20.77 1.84 -34.02
N ALA A 125 -21.16 1.16 -35.10
CA ALA A 125 -21.73 -0.17 -35.03
C ALA A 125 -20.77 -1.21 -34.42
N LEU A 126 -19.46 -1.09 -34.66
CA LEU A 126 -18.43 -1.92 -34.02
C LEU A 126 -18.30 -1.62 -32.53
N ALA A 127 -18.35 -0.35 -32.15
CA ALA A 127 -18.34 0.07 -30.75
C ALA A 127 -19.60 -0.41 -30.00
N ASP A 128 -20.75 -0.43 -30.66
CA ASP A 128 -22.01 -0.96 -30.12
C ASP A 128 -21.98 -2.49 -29.99
N ASP A 129 -21.37 -3.20 -30.96
CA ASP A 129 -21.20 -4.66 -30.96
C ASP A 129 -20.41 -5.14 -29.73
N LEU A 130 -19.40 -4.36 -29.30
CA LEU A 130 -18.62 -4.62 -28.08
C LEU A 130 -19.43 -4.56 -26.77
N GLY A 131 -20.74 -4.31 -26.81
CA GLY A 131 -21.61 -4.27 -25.64
C GLY A 131 -21.66 -5.59 -24.85
N ASP A 132 -21.47 -6.72 -25.51
CA ASP A 132 -21.31 -8.05 -24.90
C ASP A 132 -19.84 -8.53 -24.86
N ALA A 133 -18.91 -7.61 -25.15
CA ALA A 133 -17.47 -7.85 -25.30
C ALA A 133 -17.07 -8.77 -26.47
N GLU A 134 -17.95 -8.96 -27.47
CA GLU A 134 -17.63 -9.68 -28.70
C GLU A 134 -17.62 -8.74 -29.93
N ILE A 135 -16.90 -9.14 -30.97
CA ILE A 135 -16.98 -8.52 -32.30
C ILE A 135 -17.34 -9.62 -33.29
N VAL A 136 -18.53 -9.53 -33.87
CA VAL A 136 -18.99 -10.50 -34.86
C VAL A 136 -18.50 -10.10 -36.25
N VAL A 137 -17.82 -11.02 -36.94
CA VAL A 137 -17.38 -10.84 -38.33
C VAL A 137 -18.05 -11.89 -39.22
N ALA A 138 -19.02 -11.45 -40.03
CA ALA A 138 -19.68 -12.30 -41.01
C ALA A 138 -19.02 -12.14 -42.38
N GLN A 139 -18.24 -13.15 -42.80
CA GLN A 139 -17.54 -13.13 -44.08
C GLN A 139 -17.53 -14.50 -44.76
N ARG A 140 -17.24 -14.53 -46.07
CA ARG A 140 -17.11 -15.78 -46.85
C ARG A 140 -15.73 -16.44 -46.73
N PRO A 141 -14.60 -15.70 -46.79
CA PRO A 141 -13.29 -16.31 -46.61
C PRO A 141 -13.13 -16.86 -45.19
N ALA A 142 -12.40 -17.97 -45.03
CA ALA A 142 -12.13 -18.55 -43.72
C ALA A 142 -11.43 -17.54 -42.80
N SER A 143 -11.77 -17.54 -41.51
CA SER A 143 -11.16 -16.66 -40.51
C SER A 143 -9.69 -16.99 -40.24
N GLY A 144 -9.26 -18.22 -40.53
CA GLY A 144 -7.94 -18.73 -40.18
C GLY A 144 -7.68 -18.82 -38.67
N THR A 145 -8.73 -18.72 -37.85
CA THR A 145 -8.65 -18.82 -36.39
C THR A 145 -8.70 -20.28 -35.94
N GLU A 146 -7.96 -20.59 -34.87
CA GLU A 146 -8.03 -21.90 -34.23
C GLU A 146 -9.38 -22.11 -33.52
N ALA A 147 -9.66 -23.34 -33.12
CA ALA A 147 -10.84 -23.66 -32.34
C ALA A 147 -10.76 -22.95 -30.97
N PHE A 148 -11.82 -22.22 -30.61
CA PHE A 148 -11.95 -21.55 -29.33
C PHE A 148 -12.88 -22.36 -28.42
N GLU A 149 -12.40 -22.70 -27.22
CA GLU A 149 -13.23 -23.27 -26.17
C GLU A 149 -13.72 -22.16 -25.25
N ASP A 150 -15.04 -21.99 -25.17
CA ASP A 150 -15.69 -20.98 -24.33
C ASP A 150 -15.66 -21.40 -22.84
N ARG A 151 -14.48 -21.36 -22.25
CA ARG A 151 -14.16 -21.80 -20.88
C ARG A 151 -13.14 -20.87 -20.24
N THR A 152 -13.32 -20.64 -18.94
CA THR A 152 -12.38 -19.90 -18.12
C THR A 152 -11.83 -20.78 -17.01
N VAL A 153 -10.52 -20.66 -16.75
CA VAL A 153 -9.85 -21.19 -15.57
C VAL A 153 -9.12 -20.04 -14.89
N ALA A 154 -9.33 -19.87 -13.59
CA ALA A 154 -8.76 -18.79 -12.80
C ALA A 154 -8.05 -19.35 -11.55
N LEU A 155 -6.87 -18.82 -11.26
CA LEU A 155 -6.15 -19.04 -10.01
C LEU A 155 -6.37 -17.84 -9.08
N LEU A 156 -7.15 -18.04 -8.03
CA LEU A 156 -7.33 -17.06 -6.95
C LEU A 156 -6.19 -17.20 -5.95
N ASN A 157 -5.63 -16.10 -5.46
CA ASN A 157 -4.52 -16.13 -4.49
C ASN A 157 -4.66 -15.03 -3.43
N ARG A 158 -4.03 -15.24 -2.27
CA ARG A 158 -3.81 -14.20 -1.27
C ARG A 158 -2.31 -13.97 -1.10
N GLY A 159 -1.82 -12.85 -1.64
CA GLY A 159 -0.43 -12.42 -1.45
C GLY A 159 0.59 -13.07 -2.40
N VAL A 160 0.16 -13.74 -3.48
CA VAL A 160 1.04 -14.35 -4.50
C VAL A 160 0.75 -13.74 -5.88
N PRO A 161 1.22 -12.51 -6.16
CA PRO A 161 0.77 -11.76 -7.34
C PRO A 161 1.42 -12.19 -8.66
N SER A 162 2.46 -13.01 -8.64
CA SER A 162 3.30 -13.25 -9.83
C SER A 162 2.87 -14.51 -10.58
N PHE A 163 2.46 -14.33 -11.84
CA PHE A 163 2.16 -15.43 -12.75
C PHE A 163 2.61 -15.13 -14.19
N ALA A 164 2.69 -16.17 -15.02
CA ALA A 164 2.87 -16.08 -16.46
C ALA A 164 2.02 -17.16 -17.13
N VAL A 165 1.43 -16.85 -18.28
CA VAL A 165 0.73 -17.84 -19.12
C VAL A 165 1.55 -18.03 -20.38
N ASP A 166 1.92 -19.27 -20.68
CA ASP A 166 2.65 -19.57 -21.92
C ASP A 166 1.72 -19.80 -23.11
N THR A 167 2.30 -20.01 -24.29
CA THR A 167 1.55 -20.19 -25.54
C THR A 167 0.77 -21.50 -25.61
N GLU A 168 1.00 -22.44 -24.70
CA GLU A 168 0.18 -23.66 -24.55
C GLU A 168 -1.02 -23.42 -23.61
N GLY A 169 -1.13 -22.23 -23.01
CA GLY A 169 -2.16 -21.90 -22.03
C GLY A 169 -1.84 -22.36 -20.61
N THR A 170 -0.59 -22.78 -20.33
CA THR A 170 -0.19 -23.19 -18.97
C THR A 170 0.05 -21.96 -18.11
N LEU A 171 -0.66 -21.87 -16.98
CA LEU A 171 -0.45 -20.83 -15.98
C LEU A 171 0.65 -21.25 -14.99
N HIS A 172 1.76 -20.51 -15.00
CA HIS A 172 2.86 -20.64 -14.07
C HIS A 172 2.70 -19.60 -12.95
N THR A 173 2.56 -20.02 -11.70
CA THR A 173 2.50 -19.13 -10.53
C THR A 173 3.76 -19.25 -9.68
N ALA A 174 4.35 -18.11 -9.32
CA ALA A 174 5.55 -18.09 -8.48
C ALA A 174 5.15 -17.94 -7.00
N LEU A 175 5.16 -19.05 -6.25
CA LEU A 175 4.83 -19.05 -4.82
C LEU A 175 5.83 -18.23 -3.99
N MET A 176 7.12 -18.34 -4.29
CA MET A 176 8.18 -17.65 -3.55
C MET A 176 9.33 -17.27 -4.47
N ARG A 177 9.95 -16.12 -4.19
CA ARG A 177 11.18 -15.67 -4.84
C ARG A 177 12.26 -15.39 -3.79
N SER A 178 13.35 -16.16 -3.86
CA SER A 178 14.51 -16.00 -2.98
C SER A 178 15.70 -15.51 -3.81
N CYS A 179 16.14 -14.27 -3.57
CA CYS A 179 17.19 -13.63 -4.37
C CYS A 179 18.52 -13.54 -3.62
N THR A 180 19.58 -14.03 -4.25
CA THR A 180 20.98 -13.93 -3.80
C THR A 180 21.75 -12.76 -4.41
N GLY A 181 21.18 -12.07 -5.41
CA GLY A 181 21.79 -10.93 -6.11
C GLY A 181 21.48 -9.58 -5.48
N TRP A 182 22.08 -8.50 -5.99
CA TRP A 182 21.83 -7.13 -5.53
C TRP A 182 20.36 -6.70 -5.78
N PRO A 183 19.73 -5.91 -4.88
CA PRO A 183 20.25 -5.46 -3.59
C PRO A 183 20.16 -6.51 -2.47
N SER A 184 19.38 -7.58 -2.67
CA SER A 184 19.04 -8.57 -1.65
C SER A 184 20.20 -9.40 -1.10
N GLY A 185 21.29 -9.59 -1.84
CA GLY A 185 22.45 -10.39 -1.43
C GLY A 185 23.58 -9.59 -0.78
N ILE A 186 23.46 -8.26 -0.70
CA ILE A 186 24.53 -7.37 -0.27
C ILE A 186 24.09 -6.64 1.00
N TRP A 187 24.92 -6.72 2.04
CA TRP A 187 24.71 -6.02 3.30
C TRP A 187 25.53 -4.73 3.30
N ILE A 188 24.89 -3.59 3.58
CA ILE A 188 25.52 -2.26 3.42
C ILE A 188 25.97 -1.60 4.73
N ASP A 189 25.40 -1.98 5.88
CA ASP A 189 25.65 -1.29 7.17
C ASP A 189 26.12 -2.26 8.28
N ASP A 190 27.37 -2.18 8.72
CA ASP A 190 27.85 -3.06 9.79
C ASP A 190 27.11 -2.89 11.14
N PRO A 191 27.02 -3.95 11.97
CA PRO A 191 27.43 -5.32 11.66
C PRO A 191 26.41 -6.04 10.76
N ARG A 192 26.92 -6.95 9.93
CA ARG A 192 26.08 -7.88 9.15
C ARG A 192 25.15 -8.67 10.07
N ARG A 193 23.88 -8.79 9.67
CA ARG A 193 22.89 -9.62 10.35
C ARG A 193 22.39 -10.71 9.40
N THR A 194 22.00 -11.83 9.97
CA THR A 194 21.54 -13.02 9.25
C THR A 194 20.34 -13.62 9.96
N ALA A 195 19.62 -14.48 9.25
CA ALA A 195 18.72 -15.42 9.88
C ALA A 195 19.52 -16.38 10.80
N PRO A 196 18.85 -17.15 11.69
CA PRO A 196 19.53 -18.01 12.67
C PRO A 196 20.46 -19.07 12.06
N ASP A 197 20.24 -19.46 10.81
CA ASP A 197 21.05 -20.42 10.07
C ASP A 197 22.23 -19.79 9.30
N GLY A 198 22.45 -18.47 9.45
CA GLY A 198 23.49 -17.71 8.76
C GLY A 198 23.11 -17.25 7.35
N SER A 199 21.93 -17.60 6.86
CA SER A 199 21.41 -17.16 5.57
C SER A 199 20.99 -15.68 5.60
N ASN A 200 20.86 -15.07 4.42
CA ASN A 200 20.31 -13.72 4.35
C ASN A 200 18.78 -13.74 4.50
N PHE A 201 18.18 -12.72 5.12
CA PHE A 201 16.74 -12.67 5.37
C PHE A 201 15.90 -12.75 4.07
N GLN A 202 16.42 -12.22 2.95
CA GLN A 202 15.77 -12.25 1.63
C GLN A 202 15.75 -13.64 0.97
N LEU A 203 16.45 -14.63 1.53
CA LEU A 203 16.31 -16.02 1.10
C LEU A 203 15.03 -16.67 1.64
N GLN A 204 14.39 -16.03 2.60
CA GLN A 204 13.10 -16.43 3.14
C GLN A 204 13.13 -17.82 3.80
N HIS A 205 14.14 -18.10 4.62
CA HIS A 205 14.28 -19.39 5.32
C HIS A 205 13.41 -19.44 6.59
N TRP A 206 12.10 -19.64 6.42
CA TRP A 206 11.13 -19.97 7.47
C TRP A 206 9.93 -20.73 6.89
N THR A 207 9.00 -21.18 7.74
CA THR A 207 7.76 -21.86 7.31
C THR A 207 6.77 -20.88 6.70
N HIS A 208 6.36 -21.12 5.45
CA HIS A 208 5.41 -20.32 4.70
C HIS A 208 4.11 -21.08 4.47
N ASP A 209 2.99 -20.35 4.46
CA ASP A 209 1.70 -20.82 4.01
C ASP A 209 1.29 -20.00 2.77
N PHE A 210 0.90 -20.69 1.69
CA PHE A 210 0.45 -20.07 0.44
C PHE A 210 -1.02 -20.44 0.19
N ASP A 211 -1.90 -19.45 0.30
CA ASP A 211 -3.34 -19.63 0.10
C ASP A 211 -3.74 -19.32 -1.34
N TYR A 212 -4.23 -20.33 -2.05
CA TYR A 212 -4.78 -20.19 -3.39
C TYR A 212 -5.94 -21.17 -3.66
N ALA A 213 -6.71 -20.89 -4.69
CA ALA A 213 -7.82 -21.73 -5.14
C ALA A 213 -7.92 -21.73 -6.68
N LEU A 214 -8.29 -22.87 -7.25
CA LEU A 214 -8.59 -23.00 -8.67
C LEU A 214 -10.10 -22.94 -8.88
N VAL A 215 -10.54 -22.10 -9.81
CA VAL A 215 -11.95 -22.00 -10.22
C VAL A 215 -12.02 -22.16 -11.73
N SER A 216 -13.04 -22.87 -12.21
CA SER A 216 -13.34 -22.95 -13.63
C SER A 216 -14.82 -22.76 -13.90
N GLY A 217 -15.15 -22.34 -15.11
CA GLY A 217 -16.52 -22.10 -15.54
C GLY A 217 -16.64 -22.01 -17.06
N ASP A 218 -17.89 -22.09 -17.51
CA ASP A 218 -18.26 -21.85 -18.90
C ASP A 218 -18.26 -20.35 -19.19
N GLY A 219 -17.91 -19.97 -20.41
CA GLY A 219 -17.84 -18.55 -20.78
C GLY A 219 -16.50 -17.90 -20.50
N ASP A 220 -16.48 -16.59 -20.72
CA ASP A 220 -15.43 -15.70 -20.28
C ASP A 220 -15.41 -15.52 -18.74
N TRP A 221 -14.46 -14.73 -18.25
CA TRP A 221 -14.27 -14.47 -16.83
C TRP A 221 -15.45 -13.72 -16.19
N ARG A 222 -16.28 -13.03 -16.97
CA ARG A 222 -17.49 -12.34 -16.50
C ARG A 222 -18.58 -13.35 -16.21
N ARG A 223 -18.89 -14.21 -17.19
CA ARG A 223 -19.90 -15.28 -17.06
C ARG A 223 -19.54 -16.29 -15.98
N ALA A 224 -18.25 -16.55 -15.78
CA ALA A 224 -17.75 -17.40 -14.71
C ALA A 224 -17.71 -16.71 -13.32
N ASP A 225 -18.08 -15.43 -13.23
CA ASP A 225 -18.14 -14.64 -11.99
C ASP A 225 -16.78 -14.61 -11.23
N ILE A 226 -15.68 -14.56 -11.99
CA ILE A 226 -14.34 -14.63 -11.42
C ILE A 226 -14.04 -13.45 -10.47
N PRO A 227 -14.39 -12.18 -10.76
CA PRO A 227 -14.13 -11.07 -9.86
C PRO A 227 -14.78 -11.23 -8.48
N THR A 228 -16.06 -11.61 -8.42
CA THR A 228 -16.79 -11.82 -7.17
C THR A 228 -16.21 -12.98 -6.36
N ARG A 229 -15.95 -14.12 -7.02
CA ARG A 229 -15.32 -15.28 -6.38
C ARG A 229 -13.94 -14.96 -5.82
N SER A 230 -13.16 -14.18 -6.57
CA SER A 230 -11.84 -13.68 -6.14
C SER A 230 -11.95 -12.79 -4.89
N ALA A 231 -12.91 -11.86 -4.88
CA ALA A 231 -13.15 -10.98 -3.73
C ALA A 231 -13.60 -11.78 -2.49
N GLN A 232 -14.51 -12.73 -2.64
CA GLN A 232 -14.96 -13.62 -1.56
C GLN A 232 -13.82 -14.49 -1.02
N PHE A 233 -12.94 -15.00 -1.89
CA PHE A 233 -11.75 -15.74 -1.49
C PHE A 233 -10.75 -14.88 -0.72
N ALA A 234 -10.59 -13.61 -1.12
CA ALA A 234 -9.64 -12.67 -0.52
C ALA A 234 -10.10 -12.14 0.85
N GLN A 235 -11.41 -12.14 1.13
CA GLN A 235 -12.02 -11.57 2.34
C GLN A 235 -12.63 -12.67 3.24
N PRO A 236 -11.87 -13.25 4.18
CA PRO A 236 -12.40 -14.26 5.09
C PRO A 236 -13.45 -13.68 6.05
N LEU A 237 -14.39 -14.51 6.48
CA LEU A 237 -15.36 -14.14 7.52
C LEU A 237 -14.65 -13.91 8.87
N LEU A 238 -14.93 -12.78 9.49
CA LEU A 238 -14.40 -12.46 10.82
C LEU A 238 -15.43 -12.84 11.90
N ALA A 239 -15.03 -13.71 12.83
CA ALA A 239 -15.83 -14.08 13.97
C ALA A 239 -15.25 -13.47 15.25
N VAL A 240 -16.08 -12.76 16.01
CA VAL A 240 -15.70 -12.17 17.31
C VAL A 240 -16.65 -12.67 18.38
N ALA A 241 -16.10 -13.17 19.49
CA ALA A 241 -16.90 -13.56 20.65
C ALA A 241 -17.42 -12.30 21.37
N GLY A 242 -18.70 -11.98 21.16
CA GLY A 242 -19.37 -10.85 21.83
C GLY A 242 -20.03 -11.25 23.16
N GLY A 243 -20.02 -10.34 24.13
CA GLY A 243 -20.88 -10.42 25.32
C GLY A 243 -22.22 -9.71 25.08
N ARG A 244 -23.32 -10.18 25.69
CA ARG A 244 -24.61 -9.48 25.63
C ARG A 244 -24.51 -8.14 26.37
N ARG A 245 -24.60 -7.02 25.64
CA ARG A 245 -24.68 -5.67 26.22
C ARG A 245 -26.07 -5.06 25.94
N PRO A 246 -26.64 -4.28 26.88
CA PRO A 246 -27.83 -3.46 26.60
C PRO A 246 -27.56 -2.48 25.45
N GLY A 247 -28.56 -2.22 24.59
CA GLY A 247 -28.41 -1.32 23.44
C GLY A 247 -27.68 -1.91 22.23
N ALA A 248 -27.62 -3.24 22.13
CA ALA A 248 -27.01 -3.95 21.00
C ALA A 248 -27.77 -3.71 19.68
N LEU A 249 -27.02 -3.71 18.57
CA LEU A 249 -27.58 -3.81 17.21
C LEU A 249 -28.44 -5.08 17.07
N PRO A 250 -29.35 -5.13 16.08
CA PRO A 250 -30.09 -6.34 15.76
C PRO A 250 -29.15 -7.56 15.57
N PRO A 251 -29.61 -8.79 15.90
CA PRO A 251 -28.78 -9.99 15.81
C PRO A 251 -28.35 -10.35 14.38
N ALA A 252 -29.01 -9.78 13.37
CA ALA A 252 -28.63 -9.88 11.96
C ALA A 252 -29.01 -8.57 11.26
N GLY A 253 -28.20 -8.15 10.30
CA GLY A 253 -28.42 -6.94 9.49
C GLY A 253 -27.18 -6.59 8.69
N ALA A 254 -27.32 -5.63 7.78
CA ALA A 254 -26.23 -5.07 7.01
C ALA A 254 -25.92 -3.64 7.45
N LEU A 255 -24.64 -3.36 7.75
CA LEU A 255 -24.17 -1.99 7.94
C LEU A 255 -24.22 -1.18 6.65
N LEU A 256 -24.01 -1.87 5.52
CA LEU A 256 -24.08 -1.34 4.17
C LEU A 256 -24.41 -2.47 3.19
N ARG A 257 -25.29 -2.20 2.22
CA ARG A 257 -25.51 -3.00 1.02
C ARG A 257 -25.17 -2.14 -0.19
N VAL A 258 -24.44 -2.73 -1.12
CA VAL A 258 -24.14 -2.16 -2.43
C VAL A 258 -24.73 -3.12 -3.46
N GLU A 259 -25.68 -2.63 -4.25
CA GLU A 259 -26.33 -3.43 -5.28
C GLU A 259 -26.13 -2.76 -6.65
N PRO A 260 -25.83 -3.52 -7.72
CA PRO A 260 -25.74 -4.97 -7.78
C PRO A 260 -24.40 -5.52 -7.21
N ALA A 261 -24.48 -6.56 -6.37
CA ALA A 261 -23.34 -7.06 -5.58
C ALA A 261 -22.36 -7.94 -6.38
N ASP A 262 -22.78 -8.42 -7.55
CA ASP A 262 -22.03 -9.27 -8.47
C ASP A 262 -21.19 -8.46 -9.48
N SER A 263 -21.51 -7.18 -9.70
CA SER A 263 -20.75 -6.32 -10.63
C SER A 263 -20.17 -5.05 -10.03
N VAL A 264 -20.51 -4.71 -8.78
CA VAL A 264 -19.97 -3.52 -8.08
C VAL A 264 -19.36 -3.90 -6.74
N HIS A 265 -18.04 -3.72 -6.65
CA HIS A 265 -17.28 -4.01 -5.45
C HIS A 265 -17.03 -2.75 -4.62
N LEU A 266 -17.26 -2.84 -3.31
CA LEU A 266 -16.83 -1.86 -2.32
C LEU A 266 -15.35 -2.07 -1.99
N ALA A 267 -14.49 -1.24 -2.56
CA ALA A 267 -13.04 -1.30 -2.33
C ALA A 267 -12.60 -0.57 -1.04
N ALA A 268 -13.35 0.43 -0.60
CA ALA A 268 -13.06 1.15 0.64
C ALA A 268 -14.34 1.71 1.27
N LEU A 269 -14.40 1.69 2.61
CA LEU A 269 -15.42 2.35 3.43
C LEU A 269 -14.75 2.93 4.67
N LYS A 270 -14.79 4.25 4.81
CA LYS A 270 -14.22 4.94 5.98
C LYS A 270 -14.92 6.26 6.25
N ALA A 271 -14.70 6.84 7.43
CA ALA A 271 -15.02 8.25 7.63
C ALA A 271 -14.27 9.10 6.60
N ALA A 272 -14.93 10.10 6.05
CA ALA A 272 -14.37 10.99 5.03
C ALA A 272 -13.35 11.95 5.64
N GLY A 273 -12.29 12.20 4.90
CA GLY A 273 -11.07 12.87 5.34
C GLY A 273 -10.19 11.99 6.23
N ASP A 274 -8.94 12.42 6.38
CA ASP A 274 -8.09 12.11 7.54
C ASP A 274 -7.34 13.39 7.91
N PRO A 275 -7.81 14.17 8.90
CA PRO A 275 -7.17 15.41 9.33
C PRO A 275 -5.70 15.22 9.72
N LEU A 276 -5.31 14.06 10.26
CA LEU A 276 -3.95 13.84 10.73
C LEU A 276 -2.94 13.81 9.57
N THR A 277 -3.34 13.31 8.41
CA THR A 277 -2.48 13.31 7.20
C THR A 277 -2.18 14.72 6.69
N ALA A 278 -3.05 15.68 6.98
CA ALA A 278 -2.90 17.09 6.63
C ALA A 278 -2.29 17.92 7.77
N GLY A 279 -1.86 17.30 8.88
CA GLY A 279 -1.37 18.00 10.07
C GLY A 279 -2.47 18.82 10.78
N ARG A 280 -3.73 18.40 10.69
CA ARG A 280 -4.88 19.15 11.21
C ARG A 280 -5.36 18.63 12.56
N ALA A 281 -5.67 19.56 13.46
CA ALA A 281 -6.26 19.27 14.76
C ALA A 281 -7.78 19.02 14.69
N ALA A 282 -8.41 19.43 13.57
CA ALA A 282 -9.84 19.25 13.37
C ALA A 282 -10.26 17.79 13.59
N PRO A 283 -11.36 17.52 14.32
CA PRO A 283 -11.86 16.18 14.48
C PRO A 283 -12.43 15.64 13.16
N VAL A 284 -12.41 14.32 13.01
CA VAL A 284 -13.15 13.62 11.95
C VAL A 284 -14.65 13.66 12.27
N ASP A 285 -15.49 14.00 11.29
CA ASP A 285 -16.95 13.80 11.39
C ASP A 285 -17.27 12.34 11.02
N PRO A 286 -17.65 11.47 11.98
CA PRO A 286 -17.93 10.06 11.70
C PRO A 286 -19.17 9.85 10.83
N HIS A 287 -20.03 10.86 10.68
CA HIS A 287 -21.22 10.79 9.82
C HIS A 287 -20.89 11.09 8.36
N SER A 288 -19.77 11.75 8.09
CA SER A 288 -19.28 11.95 6.73
C SER A 288 -18.49 10.70 6.33
N VAL A 289 -18.93 9.99 5.30
CA VAL A 289 -18.39 8.68 4.91
C VAL A 289 -17.92 8.73 3.45
N ALA A 290 -16.72 8.21 3.20
CA ALA A 290 -16.20 7.99 1.86
C ALA A 290 -16.33 6.50 1.50
N LEU A 291 -16.93 6.24 0.34
CA LEU A 291 -17.03 4.92 -0.28
C LEU A 291 -16.22 4.93 -1.57
N ARG A 292 -15.47 3.86 -1.82
CA ARG A 292 -14.86 3.62 -3.14
C ARG A 292 -15.53 2.42 -3.79
N LEU A 293 -16.21 2.68 -4.90
CA LEU A 293 -16.97 1.70 -5.66
C LEU A 293 -16.23 1.38 -6.95
N VAL A 294 -16.14 0.11 -7.27
CA VAL A 294 -15.45 -0.39 -8.46
C VAL A 294 -16.41 -1.24 -9.25
N GLU A 295 -16.71 -0.82 -10.48
CA GLU A 295 -17.40 -1.68 -11.45
C GLU A 295 -16.39 -2.71 -11.98
N THR A 296 -16.70 -4.00 -11.90
CA THR A 296 -15.72 -5.08 -12.10
C THR A 296 -15.89 -5.85 -13.39
N THR A 297 -16.97 -5.62 -14.14
CA THR A 297 -17.35 -6.42 -15.31
C THR A 297 -17.15 -5.69 -16.63
N GLY A 298 -16.95 -4.38 -16.64
CA GLY A 298 -16.91 -3.57 -17.86
C GLY A 298 -18.29 -3.11 -18.33
N ALA A 299 -19.37 -3.55 -17.68
CA ALA A 299 -20.72 -3.09 -17.98
C ALA A 299 -21.10 -1.84 -17.17
N GLY A 300 -22.00 -1.01 -17.69
CA GLY A 300 -22.57 0.07 -16.90
C GLY A 300 -23.46 -0.47 -15.78
N ALA A 301 -23.39 0.11 -14.59
CA ALA A 301 -24.17 -0.32 -13.42
C ALA A 301 -24.79 0.87 -12.70
N ARG A 302 -26.10 0.78 -12.40
CA ARG A 302 -26.77 1.70 -11.47
C ARG A 302 -26.67 1.15 -10.07
N VAL A 303 -26.03 1.90 -9.17
CA VAL A 303 -25.76 1.48 -7.81
C VAL A 303 -26.85 1.94 -6.85
N THR A 304 -27.35 1.02 -6.05
CA THR A 304 -28.19 1.30 -4.88
C THR A 304 -27.39 1.08 -3.60
N LEU A 305 -27.37 2.11 -2.75
CA LEU A 305 -26.76 2.05 -1.43
C LEU A 305 -27.85 2.01 -0.37
N SER A 306 -27.80 1.04 0.55
CA SER A 306 -28.73 0.96 1.67
C SER A 306 -28.06 0.44 2.95
N SER A 307 -28.68 0.67 4.10
CA SER A 307 -28.20 0.21 5.40
C SER A 307 -29.39 -0.11 6.30
N ASP A 308 -29.28 -1.18 7.09
CA ASP A 308 -30.33 -1.57 8.05
C ASP A 308 -30.23 -0.74 9.36
N VAL A 309 -29.15 0.02 9.54
CA VAL A 309 -28.83 0.73 10.79
C VAL A 309 -28.64 2.25 10.62
N ALA A 310 -28.55 2.75 9.39
CA ALA A 310 -28.34 4.16 9.10
C ALA A 310 -29.16 4.63 7.90
N ALA A 311 -29.62 5.88 7.93
CA ALA A 311 -30.11 6.52 6.71
C ALA A 311 -28.91 7.07 5.92
N ILE A 312 -28.88 6.79 4.61
CA ILE A 312 -27.82 7.27 3.70
C ILE A 312 -28.36 8.46 2.90
N SER A 313 -27.65 9.58 2.93
CA SER A 313 -28.05 10.82 2.25
C SER A 313 -26.85 11.62 1.72
N ASP A 314 -27.11 12.77 1.08
CA ASP A 314 -26.11 13.72 0.55
C ASP A 314 -24.99 13.06 -0.26
N LEU A 315 -25.37 12.27 -1.25
CA LEU A 315 -24.42 11.61 -2.15
C LEU A 315 -23.70 12.66 -3.00
N ARG A 316 -22.36 12.57 -3.05
CA ARG A 316 -21.51 13.45 -3.87
C ARG A 316 -20.41 12.66 -4.54
N ALA A 317 -20.12 12.99 -5.79
CA ALA A 317 -18.92 12.53 -6.46
C ALA A 317 -17.71 13.23 -5.83
N ALA A 318 -16.60 12.49 -5.73
CA ALA A 318 -15.33 13.02 -5.28
C ALA A 318 -14.17 12.39 -6.03
N ASP A 319 -13.03 13.07 -6.01
CA ASP A 319 -11.77 12.54 -6.51
C ASP A 319 -11.18 11.46 -5.57
N LEU A 320 -9.97 10.99 -5.87
CA LEU A 320 -9.29 9.99 -5.03
C LEU A 320 -8.89 10.52 -3.64
N LEU A 321 -8.76 11.85 -3.50
CA LEU A 321 -8.40 12.57 -2.28
C LEU A 321 -9.63 13.05 -1.50
N GLU A 322 -10.82 12.60 -1.90
CA GLU A 322 -12.10 12.92 -1.25
C GLU A 322 -12.50 14.40 -1.38
N ALA A 323 -11.95 15.11 -2.37
CA ALA A 323 -12.41 16.45 -2.72
C ALA A 323 -13.74 16.36 -3.49
N PRO A 324 -14.82 17.01 -3.03
CA PRO A 324 -16.13 16.90 -3.68
C PRO A 324 -16.17 17.62 -5.02
N GLU A 325 -16.71 16.97 -6.04
CA GLU A 325 -16.86 17.50 -7.40
C GLU A 325 -18.29 17.96 -7.69
N GLY A 326 -19.29 17.25 -7.17
CA GLY A 326 -20.70 17.56 -7.42
C GLY A 326 -21.66 16.65 -6.66
N ARG A 327 -22.91 17.10 -6.50
CA ARG A 327 -23.99 16.30 -5.90
C ARG A 327 -24.48 15.25 -6.88
N LEU A 328 -24.84 14.08 -6.36
CA LEU A 328 -25.38 12.96 -7.11
C LEU A 328 -26.85 12.71 -6.72
N ASP A 329 -27.71 12.57 -7.73
CA ASP A 329 -29.08 12.08 -7.54
C ASP A 329 -29.13 10.54 -7.57
N SER A 330 -28.25 9.93 -8.36
CA SER A 330 -27.99 8.49 -8.43
C SER A 330 -26.50 8.23 -8.60
N VAL A 331 -26.05 7.03 -8.20
CA VAL A 331 -24.68 6.57 -8.45
C VAL A 331 -24.74 5.65 -9.66
N ASP A 332 -24.35 6.15 -10.83
CA ASP A 332 -24.24 5.36 -12.05
C ASP A 332 -22.76 5.22 -12.43
N LEU A 333 -22.31 3.98 -12.59
CA LEU A 333 -20.95 3.63 -12.96
C LEU A 333 -20.91 3.20 -14.43
N HIS A 334 -19.87 3.61 -15.16
CA HIS A 334 -19.52 2.97 -16.43
C HIS A 334 -18.57 1.79 -16.20
N GLY A 335 -18.34 1.00 -17.26
CA GLY A 335 -17.42 -0.13 -17.23
C GLY A 335 -16.05 0.23 -16.65
N TYR A 336 -15.59 -0.57 -15.68
CA TYR A 336 -14.32 -0.42 -14.95
C TYR A 336 -14.12 0.89 -14.21
N GLN A 337 -15.20 1.65 -13.98
CA GLN A 337 -15.08 2.89 -13.24
C GLN A 337 -14.70 2.61 -11.78
N VAL A 338 -13.70 3.32 -11.30
CA VAL A 338 -13.40 3.47 -9.87
C VAL A 338 -13.93 4.83 -9.44
N ALA A 339 -15.03 4.85 -8.68
CA ALA A 339 -15.67 6.08 -8.22
C ALA A 339 -15.50 6.24 -6.71
N THR A 340 -15.14 7.45 -6.27
CA THR A 340 -15.28 7.85 -4.86
C THR A 340 -16.61 8.56 -4.68
N VAL A 341 -17.41 8.09 -3.73
CA VAL A 341 -18.68 8.71 -3.35
C VAL A 341 -18.58 9.14 -1.89
N LEU A 342 -18.86 10.41 -1.63
CA LEU A 342 -19.09 10.91 -0.28
C LEU A 342 -20.57 10.81 0.05
N ALA A 343 -20.90 10.42 1.27
CA ALA A 343 -22.25 10.27 1.75
C ALA A 343 -22.36 10.62 3.22
N ARG A 344 -23.55 11.02 3.66
CA ARG A 344 -23.88 11.15 5.08
C ARG A 344 -24.59 9.90 5.58
N PHE A 345 -24.10 9.37 6.70
CA PHE A 345 -24.68 8.22 7.39
C PHE A 345 -25.29 8.69 8.71
N ASP A 346 -26.61 8.80 8.73
CA ASP A 346 -27.36 9.22 9.91
C ASP A 346 -27.75 7.97 10.74
N LEU A 347 -26.96 7.70 11.77
CA LEU A 347 -27.14 6.60 12.71
C LEU A 347 -28.05 7.04 13.87
N PRO A 348 -28.97 6.19 14.35
CA PRO A 348 -29.67 6.41 15.60
C PRO A 348 -28.69 6.55 16.76
N ALA A 349 -28.96 7.45 17.70
CA ALA A 349 -28.14 7.58 18.90
C ALA A 349 -28.05 6.25 19.66
N THR A 350 -26.84 5.74 19.87
CA THR A 350 -26.61 4.55 20.68
C THR A 350 -26.62 4.93 22.17
N LEU A 351 -27.16 4.04 23.01
CA LEU A 351 -27.23 4.22 24.47
C LEU A 351 -25.91 3.90 25.20
N SER A 352 -24.86 3.55 24.45
CA SER A 352 -23.56 3.15 25.01
C SER A 352 -22.52 4.21 24.70
N ASP A 353 -21.67 4.51 25.68
CA ASP A 353 -20.48 5.32 25.47
C ASP A 353 -19.59 4.72 24.37
N ALA A 354 -18.96 5.59 23.59
CA ALA A 354 -18.00 5.19 22.58
C ALA A 354 -16.81 4.48 23.24
N ALA A 355 -16.62 3.21 22.91
CA ALA A 355 -15.42 2.49 23.31
C ALA A 355 -14.22 2.96 22.47
N ALA A 356 -13.05 3.09 23.08
CA ALA A 356 -11.82 3.29 22.34
C ALA A 356 -11.58 2.08 21.42
N LEU A 357 -11.55 2.32 20.09
CA LEU A 357 -11.36 1.27 19.09
C LEU A 357 -9.88 0.87 18.94
N ALA A 358 -8.98 1.78 19.29
CA ALA A 358 -7.53 1.59 19.23
C ALA A 358 -6.84 2.46 20.30
N PRO A 359 -5.58 2.14 20.66
CA PRO A 359 -4.76 2.99 21.53
C PRO A 359 -4.57 4.40 20.93
N ASN A 360 -4.58 5.42 21.78
CA ASN A 360 -4.25 6.81 21.40
C ASN A 360 -2.81 7.19 21.74
N ALA A 361 -1.97 6.22 22.11
CA ALA A 361 -0.56 6.43 22.40
C ALA A 361 0.26 5.22 21.98
N GLU A 362 1.50 5.48 21.61
CA GLU A 362 2.50 4.46 21.33
C GLU A 362 2.91 3.73 22.60
N ALA A 363 3.22 2.44 22.47
CA ALA A 363 3.63 1.58 23.59
C ALA A 363 4.91 2.07 24.28
N ALA A 364 5.82 2.69 23.53
CA ALA A 364 7.04 3.29 24.05
C ALA A 364 6.87 4.81 24.19
N GLN A 365 7.16 5.33 25.39
CA GLN A 365 7.06 6.74 25.73
C GLN A 365 8.32 7.19 26.49
N PRO A 366 8.70 8.48 26.38
CA PRO A 366 8.22 9.47 25.40
C PRO A 366 8.61 9.10 23.96
N LEU A 367 7.99 9.76 22.99
CA LEU A 367 8.31 9.64 21.57
C LEU A 367 9.61 10.38 21.26
N TYR A 368 10.49 9.80 20.45
CA TYR A 368 11.68 10.51 19.99
C TYR A 368 11.35 11.47 18.83
N ALA A 369 11.76 12.73 18.94
CA ALA A 369 11.60 13.72 17.86
C ALA A 369 12.34 13.27 16.58
N ARG A 370 13.51 12.64 16.75
CA ARG A 370 14.33 12.06 15.66
C ARG A 370 14.08 10.56 15.49
N TYR A 371 12.82 10.14 15.52
CA TYR A 371 12.42 8.72 15.42
C TYR A 371 13.02 7.98 14.20
N TRP A 372 13.33 8.69 13.11
CA TRP A 372 13.94 8.11 11.92
C TRP A 372 15.34 7.54 12.20
N LEU A 373 16.07 8.08 13.19
CA LEU A 373 17.35 7.52 13.65
C LEU A 373 17.21 6.13 14.27
N HIS A 374 15.99 5.71 14.61
CA HIS A 374 15.69 4.40 15.17
C HIS A 374 15.10 3.43 14.13
N ASN A 375 15.19 3.76 12.84
CA ASN A 375 14.60 2.97 11.75
C ASN A 375 13.10 2.68 11.96
N ARG A 376 12.38 3.53 12.72
CA ARG A 376 11.01 3.26 13.16
C ARG A 376 10.02 3.08 12.01
N GLY A 377 10.33 3.62 10.84
CA GLY A 377 9.47 3.63 9.67
C GLY A 377 8.65 4.92 9.64
N PRO A 378 7.30 4.85 9.62
CA PRO A 378 6.46 6.05 9.63
C PRO A 378 6.60 6.86 10.92
N ALA A 379 6.11 8.09 10.90
CA ALA A 379 6.00 8.91 12.10
C ALA A 379 5.14 8.19 13.16
N PRO A 380 5.45 8.38 14.46
CA PRO A 380 4.60 7.91 15.56
C PRO A 380 3.13 8.31 15.42
N LEU A 381 2.25 7.55 16.08
CA LEU A 381 0.81 7.79 16.13
C LEU A 381 0.50 9.28 16.37
N GLY A 382 -0.30 9.87 15.48
CA GLY A 382 -0.63 11.30 15.49
C GLY A 382 0.26 12.16 14.60
N GLY A 383 1.30 11.62 13.97
CA GLY A 383 2.09 12.32 12.96
C GLY A 383 3.08 13.37 13.50
N LEU A 384 3.35 13.37 14.82
CA LEU A 384 4.26 14.32 15.48
C LEU A 384 4.02 15.79 15.10
N PRO A 385 2.86 16.37 15.45
CA PRO A 385 2.46 17.72 15.02
C PRO A 385 3.36 18.85 15.56
N ALA A 386 4.17 18.55 16.59
CA ALA A 386 5.15 19.46 17.16
C ALA A 386 6.33 18.68 17.71
N VAL A 387 7.52 19.24 17.57
CA VAL A 387 8.79 18.65 18.00
C VAL A 387 9.67 19.70 18.67
N ALA A 388 10.52 19.25 19.58
CA ALA A 388 11.59 20.05 20.17
C ALA A 388 12.92 19.38 19.85
N HIS A 389 13.89 20.15 19.34
CA HIS A 389 15.21 19.67 18.95
C HIS A 389 16.31 20.36 19.73
N LEU A 390 17.33 19.60 20.12
CA LEU A 390 18.58 20.12 20.70
C LEU A 390 19.73 20.05 19.68
N HIS A 391 20.41 21.18 19.45
CA HIS A 391 21.56 21.24 18.56
C HIS A 391 22.82 21.81 19.27
N PRO A 392 23.99 21.16 19.14
CA PRO A 392 24.23 19.88 18.46
C PRO A 392 23.65 18.68 19.25
N SER A 393 23.52 17.51 18.62
CA SER A 393 23.06 16.28 19.32
C SER A 393 24.12 15.64 20.21
N GLN A 394 25.37 16.07 20.08
CA GLN A 394 26.48 15.66 20.93
C GLN A 394 27.45 16.83 21.10
N ILE A 395 27.92 17.04 22.32
CA ILE A 395 28.88 18.11 22.64
C ILE A 395 29.90 17.61 23.66
N SER A 396 31.16 18.03 23.53
CA SER A 396 32.20 17.73 24.52
C SER A 396 32.33 18.86 25.53
N ALA A 397 32.57 18.51 26.78
CA ALA A 397 32.70 19.46 27.87
C ALA A 397 33.72 19.03 28.92
N GLN A 398 34.13 19.99 29.76
CA GLN A 398 34.95 19.74 30.94
C GLN A 398 34.10 19.91 32.21
N PRO A 399 34.39 19.19 33.30
CA PRO A 399 33.72 19.41 34.59
C PRO A 399 33.80 20.88 35.03
N GLY A 400 32.73 21.40 35.63
CA GLY A 400 32.67 22.78 36.12
C GLY A 400 32.56 23.86 35.03
N ARG A 401 32.28 23.48 33.78
CA ARG A 401 32.05 24.42 32.66
C ARG A 401 30.59 24.40 32.23
N ASP A 402 30.15 25.51 31.67
CA ASP A 402 28.85 25.57 31.00
C ASP A 402 28.99 25.18 29.53
N VAL A 403 27.96 24.57 28.97
CA VAL A 403 27.80 24.37 27.54
C VAL A 403 26.49 24.98 27.06
N THR A 404 26.49 25.53 25.85
CA THR A 404 25.28 26.07 25.24
C THR A 404 24.77 25.13 24.17
N VAL A 405 23.49 24.78 24.26
CA VAL A 405 22.78 24.01 23.25
C VAL A 405 21.60 24.85 22.75
N ARG A 406 21.37 24.84 21.45
CA ARG A 406 20.20 25.52 20.87
C ARG A 406 19.00 24.58 20.95
N LEU A 407 17.93 25.07 21.56
CA LEU A 407 16.62 24.43 21.57
C LEU A 407 15.74 25.07 20.49
N THR A 408 15.21 24.26 19.57
CA THR A 408 14.22 24.69 18.57
C THR A 408 12.94 23.90 18.76
N ALA A 409 11.83 24.57 19.08
CA ALA A 409 10.50 23.99 19.08
C ALA A 409 9.76 24.40 17.79
N ALA A 410 9.17 23.45 17.07
CA ALA A 410 8.49 23.70 15.80
C ALA A 410 7.12 23.00 15.76
N SER A 411 6.18 23.57 15.00
CA SER A 411 4.83 23.06 14.79
C SER A 411 4.54 22.84 13.31
N ASP A 412 4.22 21.60 12.95
CA ASP A 412 3.73 21.22 11.62
C ASP A 412 2.19 21.22 11.54
N CYS A 413 1.50 21.64 12.62
CA CYS A 413 0.04 21.78 12.58
C CYS A 413 -0.39 22.84 11.56
N SER A 414 -1.37 22.52 10.71
CA SER A 414 -1.79 23.36 9.59
C SER A 414 -3.01 24.24 9.88
N ASP A 415 -3.81 23.93 10.90
CA ASP A 415 -5.10 24.59 11.16
C ASP A 415 -5.34 25.04 12.60
N ALA A 416 -4.37 24.85 13.50
CA ALA A 416 -4.48 25.27 14.90
C ALA A 416 -3.18 25.90 15.42
N THR A 417 -3.34 26.76 16.42
CA THR A 417 -2.22 27.26 17.23
C THR A 417 -1.98 26.27 18.38
N LEU A 418 -0.77 25.73 18.47
CA LEU A 418 -0.37 24.78 19.50
C LEU A 418 0.21 25.51 20.71
N ARG A 419 -0.17 25.06 21.91
CA ARG A 419 0.34 25.58 23.18
C ARG A 419 0.97 24.46 23.97
N GLY A 420 2.08 24.74 24.62
CA GLY A 420 2.79 23.72 25.38
C GLY A 420 4.04 24.27 26.04
N GLY A 421 4.89 23.35 26.49
CA GLY A 421 6.19 23.69 27.04
C GLY A 421 7.22 22.63 26.70
N VAL A 422 8.48 23.05 26.66
CA VAL A 422 9.64 22.17 26.62
C VAL A 422 10.32 22.21 27.97
N VAL A 423 10.36 21.07 28.66
CA VAL A 423 11.07 20.91 29.93
C VAL A 423 12.43 20.26 29.68
N LEU A 424 13.49 20.85 30.20
CA LEU A 424 14.85 20.32 30.12
C LEU A 424 15.09 19.40 31.32
N ALA A 425 15.21 18.10 31.06
CA ALA A 425 15.62 17.11 32.05
C ALA A 425 17.14 16.89 31.95
N CYS A 426 17.87 17.41 32.92
CA CYS A 426 19.31 17.26 33.05
C CYS A 426 19.69 16.07 33.95
N PRO A 427 20.93 15.58 33.86
CA PRO A 427 21.49 14.64 34.84
C PRO A 427 21.45 15.17 36.28
N ASP A 428 21.52 14.28 37.26
CA ASP A 428 21.54 14.65 38.67
C ASP A 428 22.68 15.62 39.00
N GLY A 429 22.35 16.71 39.69
CA GLY A 429 23.31 17.76 40.07
C GLY A 429 23.67 18.76 38.95
N TRP A 430 23.10 18.62 37.75
CA TRP A 430 23.24 19.58 36.65
C TRP A 430 22.02 20.52 36.63
N SER A 431 22.16 21.66 35.95
CA SER A 431 21.04 22.58 35.71
C SER A 431 21.03 23.10 34.28
N ALA A 432 19.87 23.55 33.82
CA ALA A 432 19.69 24.22 32.53
C ALA A 432 19.03 25.58 32.73
N THR A 433 19.47 26.60 32.00
CA THR A 433 18.87 27.93 32.00
C THR A 433 18.57 28.36 30.56
N PRO A 434 17.28 28.53 30.18
CA PRO A 434 16.09 28.23 30.99
C PRO A 434 15.87 26.71 31.18
N ALA A 435 15.29 26.31 32.32
CA ALA A 435 14.93 24.92 32.60
C ALA A 435 13.62 24.49 31.94
N GLU A 436 12.75 25.46 31.64
CA GLU A 436 11.49 25.25 30.94
C GLU A 436 11.27 26.40 29.96
N LEU A 437 10.79 26.06 28.77
CA LEU A 437 10.44 27.01 27.72
C LEU A 437 8.97 26.83 27.33
N PRO A 438 8.05 27.65 27.86
CA PRO A 438 6.66 27.66 27.39
C PRO A 438 6.59 28.25 25.98
N PHE A 439 5.66 27.76 25.15
CA PHE A 439 5.47 28.25 23.80
C PHE A 439 4.00 28.36 23.40
N THR A 440 3.76 29.21 22.41
CA THR A 440 2.53 29.25 21.62
C THR A 440 2.96 29.36 20.16
N LEU A 441 2.79 28.29 19.40
CA LEU A 441 3.23 28.18 18.01
C LEU A 441 2.01 28.21 17.10
N CYS A 442 1.97 29.20 16.20
CA CYS A 442 1.00 29.22 15.10
C CYS A 442 1.35 28.11 14.08
N SER A 443 0.49 27.94 13.07
CA SER A 443 0.76 27.01 11.98
C SER A 443 2.10 27.32 11.28
N GLY A 444 2.95 26.31 11.12
CA GLY A 444 4.32 26.43 10.58
C GLY A 444 5.28 27.26 11.45
N GLY A 445 4.86 27.65 12.65
CA GLY A 445 5.63 28.48 13.56
C GLY A 445 6.74 27.69 14.27
N HIS A 446 7.80 28.40 14.63
CA HIS A 446 8.88 27.86 15.46
C HIS A 446 9.34 28.88 16.50
N LEU A 447 10.03 28.38 17.52
CA LEU A 447 10.67 29.15 18.58
C LEU A 447 12.09 28.61 18.76
N GLU A 448 13.07 29.50 18.85
CA GLU A 448 14.44 29.16 19.20
C GLU A 448 14.82 29.79 20.54
N ALA A 449 15.60 29.05 21.33
CA ALA A 449 16.21 29.56 22.56
C ALA A 449 17.58 28.90 22.77
N ASP A 450 18.54 29.69 23.23
CA ASP A 450 19.80 29.15 23.74
C ASP A 450 19.58 28.65 25.17
N VAL A 451 19.97 27.41 25.42
CA VAL A 451 19.91 26.77 26.73
C VAL A 451 21.34 26.58 27.23
N VAL A 452 21.66 27.22 28.35
CA VAL A 452 22.94 27.06 29.04
C VAL A 452 22.82 25.91 30.04
N VAL A 453 23.58 24.85 29.82
CA VAL A 453 23.65 23.68 30.71
C VAL A 453 24.89 23.79 31.59
N SER A 454 24.70 23.83 32.90
CA SER A 454 25.78 23.93 33.89
C SER A 454 26.20 22.57 34.39
N ILE A 455 27.49 22.27 34.21
CA ILE A 455 28.10 20.99 34.57
C ILE A 455 28.77 21.14 35.94
N PRO A 456 28.45 20.29 36.93
CA PRO A 456 29.09 20.38 38.24
C PRO A 456 30.59 20.10 38.15
N PRO A 457 31.44 20.75 38.97
CA PRO A 457 32.87 20.46 39.05
C PRO A 457 33.18 19.01 39.43
N THR A 458 32.23 18.35 40.09
CA THR A 458 32.32 16.95 40.53
C THR A 458 31.87 15.94 39.46
N ALA A 459 31.52 16.39 38.26
CA ALA A 459 31.10 15.49 37.18
C ALA A 459 32.25 14.54 36.79
N GLU A 460 32.03 13.24 36.94
CA GLU A 460 32.97 12.22 36.48
C GLU A 460 33.02 12.15 34.95
N PRO A 461 34.12 11.67 34.34
CA PRO A 461 34.15 11.37 32.92
C PRO A 461 33.04 10.39 32.50
N GLY A 462 32.38 10.68 31.37
CA GLY A 462 31.28 9.85 30.86
C GLY A 462 30.33 10.57 29.89
N LEU A 463 29.24 9.88 29.56
CA LEU A 463 28.18 10.35 28.67
C LEU A 463 26.96 10.79 29.49
N TYR A 464 26.54 12.04 29.31
CA TYR A 464 25.46 12.65 30.10
C TYR A 464 24.36 13.17 29.17
N PRO A 465 23.22 12.45 29.06
CA PRO A 465 22.12 12.90 28.22
C PRO A 465 21.36 14.08 28.87
N VAL A 466 21.19 15.16 28.12
CA VAL A 466 20.27 16.26 28.40
C VAL A 466 19.06 16.10 27.48
N ARG A 467 17.85 16.03 28.05
CA ARG A 467 16.63 15.72 27.30
C ARG A 467 15.71 16.93 27.26
N ALA A 468 15.32 17.34 26.06
CA ALA A 468 14.28 18.35 25.86
C ALA A 468 12.94 17.64 25.67
N ARG A 469 12.01 17.79 26.61
CA ARG A 469 10.71 17.11 26.60
C ARG A 469 9.60 18.09 26.30
N LEU A 470 9.05 18.01 25.10
CA LEU A 470 7.89 18.77 24.65
C LEU A 470 6.60 18.07 25.07
N ARG A 471 5.67 18.85 25.62
CA ARG A 471 4.28 18.43 25.86
C ARG A 471 3.32 19.51 25.38
N LEU A 472 2.33 19.08 24.60
CA LEU A 472 1.23 19.94 24.19
C LEU A 472 0.12 19.95 25.24
N THR A 473 -0.59 21.07 25.31
CA THR A 473 -1.69 21.33 26.25
C THR A 473 -2.91 21.85 25.50
N GLY A 474 -4.09 21.63 26.06
CA GLY A 474 -5.38 22.08 25.50
C GLY A 474 -6.32 20.93 25.18
N GLU A 475 -7.61 21.12 25.41
CA GLU A 475 -8.62 20.06 25.25
C GLU A 475 -9.04 19.81 23.80
N HIS A 476 -8.77 20.75 22.90
CA HIS A 476 -9.21 20.70 21.50
C HIS A 476 -8.19 20.05 20.54
N ILE A 477 -7.04 19.57 21.03
CA ILE A 477 -6.09 18.83 20.20
C ILE A 477 -6.35 17.32 20.24
N PRO A 478 -6.10 16.58 19.12
CA PRO A 478 -6.23 15.13 19.06
C PRO A 478 -5.53 14.42 20.22
N ALA A 479 -6.12 13.34 20.73
CA ALA A 479 -5.54 12.59 21.85
C ALA A 479 -4.11 12.09 21.56
N PRO A 480 -3.78 11.56 20.37
CA PRO A 480 -2.41 11.18 20.04
C PRO A 480 -1.39 12.32 20.07
N TRP A 481 -1.81 13.57 19.93
CA TRP A 481 -0.90 14.72 19.94
C TRP A 481 -0.42 15.10 21.34
N ARG A 482 -1.03 14.53 22.39
CA ARG A 482 -0.69 14.81 23.80
C ARG A 482 0.44 13.95 24.34
N GLN A 483 0.95 13.03 23.53
CA GLN A 483 2.11 12.22 23.85
C GLN A 483 3.33 13.13 24.08
N ALA A 484 4.17 12.78 25.05
CA ALA A 484 5.40 13.52 25.28
C ALA A 484 6.38 13.21 24.14
N VAL A 485 6.99 14.25 23.59
CA VAL A 485 8.02 14.12 22.54
C VAL A 485 9.35 14.59 23.13
N GLU A 486 10.43 13.85 22.93
CA GLU A 486 11.75 14.22 23.41
C GLU A 486 12.85 14.17 22.34
N ASP A 487 13.81 15.07 22.46
CA ASP A 487 15.10 15.00 21.77
C ASP A 487 16.23 15.04 22.79
N VAL A 488 17.37 14.46 22.42
CA VAL A 488 18.48 14.22 23.36
C VAL A 488 19.76 14.81 22.81
N CYS A 489 20.42 15.65 23.62
CA CYS A 489 21.81 16.03 23.42
C CYS A 489 22.68 15.25 24.40
N VAL A 490 23.71 14.56 23.91
CA VAL A 490 24.66 13.83 24.77
C VAL A 490 25.88 14.70 25.04
N VAL A 491 26.09 15.06 26.31
CA VAL A 491 27.27 15.79 26.77
C VAL A 491 28.36 14.79 27.18
N ALA A 492 29.48 14.78 26.47
CA ALA A 492 30.63 13.95 26.78
C ALA A 492 31.62 14.73 27.68
N VAL A 493 31.73 14.32 28.95
CA VAL A 493 32.57 14.97 29.96
C VAL A 493 33.91 14.24 30.10
N GLY A 494 35.02 14.99 30.23
CA GLY A 494 36.30 14.44 30.70
C GLY A 494 37.25 13.87 29.64
N GLY A 495 36.95 14.02 28.36
CA GLY A 495 37.93 13.93 27.26
C GLY A 495 38.52 12.55 26.95
N ALA A 496 37.77 11.74 26.21
CA ALA A 496 38.23 11.02 25.02
C ALA A 496 37.06 11.07 24.01
N ALA A 497 37.32 10.93 22.72
CA ALA A 497 36.24 10.76 21.74
C ALA A 497 35.51 9.46 22.08
N VAL A 498 34.44 9.56 22.87
CA VAL A 498 33.62 8.40 23.19
C VAL A 498 32.93 8.01 21.89
N ASP A 499 33.23 6.80 21.42
CA ASP A 499 32.56 6.22 20.27
C ASP A 499 31.04 6.35 20.47
N PRO A 500 30.33 7.07 19.60
CA PRO A 500 28.89 7.20 19.65
C PRO A 500 28.16 5.85 19.73
N GLY A 501 28.76 4.77 19.20
CA GLY A 501 28.25 3.40 19.26
C GLY A 501 28.21 2.77 20.65
N GLY A 502 28.88 3.37 21.64
CA GLY A 502 28.93 2.86 23.02
C GLY A 502 27.80 3.33 23.95
N LEU A 503 26.91 4.23 23.53
CA LEU A 503 25.89 4.77 24.45
C LEU A 503 24.95 3.67 24.98
N VAL A 504 24.54 2.74 24.12
CA VAL A 504 23.61 1.66 24.43
C VAL A 504 24.15 0.37 23.81
N TYR A 505 24.03 -0.73 24.54
CA TYR A 505 24.54 -2.03 24.12
C TYR A 505 23.58 -3.16 24.51
N LEU A 506 23.71 -4.30 23.83
CA LEU A 506 23.02 -5.53 24.20
C LEU A 506 23.83 -6.25 25.30
N ALA A 507 23.28 -6.34 26.51
CA ALA A 507 23.92 -7.01 27.63
C ALA A 507 23.67 -8.53 27.62
N ASP A 508 22.46 -8.96 27.24
CA ASP A 508 22.13 -10.37 26.97
C ASP A 508 21.12 -10.46 25.82
N GLY A 509 21.37 -11.40 24.91
CA GLY A 509 20.57 -11.59 23.71
C GLY A 509 19.46 -12.63 23.90
N PRO A 510 18.53 -12.71 22.93
CA PRO A 510 17.45 -13.69 22.98
C PRO A 510 17.99 -15.12 22.83
N ARG A 511 17.17 -16.08 23.25
CA ARG A 511 17.43 -17.53 23.12
C ARG A 511 16.44 -18.14 22.15
N GLU A 512 16.80 -19.29 21.58
CA GLU A 512 15.86 -20.06 20.77
C GLU A 512 14.65 -20.51 21.61
N VAL A 513 13.48 -20.53 20.98
CA VAL A 513 12.21 -20.88 21.61
C VAL A 513 11.62 -22.10 20.89
N THR A 514 11.20 -23.11 21.63
CA THR A 514 10.50 -24.29 21.10
C THR A 514 9.22 -24.49 21.89
N LEU A 515 8.08 -24.50 21.20
CA LEU A 515 6.75 -24.54 21.81
C LEU A 515 5.88 -25.59 21.13
N ARG A 516 4.89 -26.08 21.85
CA ARG A 516 3.74 -26.77 21.26
C ARG A 516 2.68 -25.75 20.81
N PRO A 517 1.82 -26.09 19.85
CA PRO A 517 0.65 -25.26 19.54
C PRO A 517 -0.17 -24.94 20.80
N GLY A 518 -0.49 -23.65 21.01
CA GLY A 518 -1.19 -23.15 22.19
C GLY A 518 -0.33 -22.93 23.44
N GLU A 519 0.94 -23.35 23.45
CA GLU A 519 1.87 -23.11 24.56
C GLU A 519 2.37 -21.66 24.56
N ALA A 520 2.63 -21.10 25.74
CA ALA A 520 3.20 -19.76 25.87
C ALA A 520 4.70 -19.84 26.20
N GLY A 521 5.49 -19.03 25.50
CA GLY A 521 6.91 -18.79 25.75
C GLY A 521 7.26 -17.31 25.66
N GLU A 522 8.55 -17.01 25.68
CA GLU A 522 9.03 -15.63 25.69
C GLU A 522 10.36 -15.47 24.93
N VAL A 523 10.51 -14.35 24.23
CA VAL A 523 11.77 -13.85 23.67
C VAL A 523 12.23 -12.68 24.52
N THR A 524 13.34 -12.85 25.25
CA THR A 524 13.84 -11.84 26.19
C THR A 524 15.14 -11.21 25.71
N VAL A 525 15.36 -9.94 26.01
CA VAL A 525 16.65 -9.26 25.83
C VAL A 525 16.98 -8.41 27.05
N THR A 526 18.27 -8.24 27.34
CA THR A 526 18.74 -7.29 28.35
C THR A 526 19.56 -6.21 27.66
N VAL A 527 19.20 -4.96 27.88
CA VAL A 527 19.85 -3.78 27.28
C VAL A 527 20.59 -3.03 28.37
N GLY A 528 21.80 -2.55 28.09
CA GLY A 528 22.59 -1.72 28.99
C GLY A 528 22.96 -0.36 28.39
N THR A 529 23.38 0.58 29.24
CA THR A 529 23.88 1.89 28.82
C THR A 529 25.16 2.29 29.53
N HIS A 530 26.00 3.08 28.85
CA HIS A 530 27.11 3.81 29.47
C HIS A 530 26.73 5.25 29.83
N ALA A 531 25.47 5.65 29.63
CA ALA A 531 24.95 6.94 30.05
C ALA A 531 24.94 7.06 31.57
N ARG A 532 25.31 8.23 32.09
CA ARG A 532 25.30 8.56 33.53
C ARG A 532 23.97 9.18 33.98
N ALA A 533 22.91 9.08 33.17
CA ALA A 533 21.55 9.45 33.52
C ALA A 533 20.56 8.55 32.77
N ASP A 534 19.33 8.46 33.29
CA ASP A 534 18.29 7.60 32.74
C ASP A 534 17.92 7.98 31.30
N LEU A 535 17.74 6.96 30.46
CA LEU A 535 17.28 7.09 29.08
C LEU A 535 15.95 6.36 28.89
N ALA A 536 15.09 6.86 27.99
CA ALA A 536 13.94 6.08 27.54
C ALA A 536 14.38 5.17 26.39
N LEU A 537 13.98 3.91 26.38
CA LEU A 537 14.24 3.02 25.26
C LEU A 537 12.92 2.58 24.63
N GLU A 538 12.98 2.30 23.34
CA GLU A 538 11.95 1.56 22.62
C GLU A 538 12.54 0.27 22.06
N ALA A 539 11.86 -0.86 22.25
CA ALA A 539 12.25 -2.15 21.72
C ALA A 539 11.14 -2.71 20.85
N HIS A 540 11.47 -3.13 19.64
CA HIS A 540 10.55 -3.68 18.65
C HIS A 540 10.91 -5.13 18.36
N LEU A 541 9.90 -6.00 18.42
CA LEU A 541 10.02 -7.38 17.96
C LEU A 541 9.92 -7.40 16.43
N ILE A 542 10.89 -8.04 15.78
CA ILE A 542 10.93 -8.21 14.33
C ILE A 542 10.91 -9.71 14.05
N SER A 543 9.92 -10.14 13.28
CA SER A 543 9.70 -11.54 12.89
C SER A 543 8.97 -11.62 11.54
N PRO A 544 8.98 -12.77 10.86
CA PRO A 544 8.27 -12.95 9.60
C PRO A 544 6.79 -12.58 9.67
N TRP A 545 6.27 -12.11 8.54
CA TRP A 545 4.83 -11.93 8.36
C TRP A 545 4.10 -13.27 8.60
N GLY A 546 2.90 -13.22 9.19
CA GLY A 546 2.16 -14.39 9.68
C GLY A 546 2.46 -14.77 11.14
N THR A 547 3.52 -14.21 11.74
CA THR A 547 3.83 -14.45 13.17
C THR A 547 3.32 -13.37 14.12
N TRP A 548 2.95 -12.20 13.61
CA TRP A 548 2.69 -10.99 14.41
C TRP A 548 1.47 -11.10 15.34
N GLU A 549 0.49 -11.94 15.01
CA GLU A 549 -0.69 -12.17 15.85
C GLU A 549 -0.38 -12.98 17.11
N TRP A 550 0.75 -13.71 17.13
CA TRP A 550 1.11 -14.61 18.22
C TRP A 550 2.53 -14.40 18.77
N MET A 551 3.32 -13.51 18.17
CA MET A 551 4.57 -12.99 18.72
C MET A 551 4.41 -11.50 19.01
N GLY A 552 4.34 -11.12 20.29
CA GLY A 552 4.11 -9.73 20.65
C GLY A 552 4.33 -9.40 22.13
N PRO A 553 4.10 -8.14 22.55
CA PRO A 553 3.62 -7.03 21.73
C PRO A 553 4.64 -6.59 20.67
N ALA A 554 4.21 -5.87 19.63
CA ALA A 554 5.11 -5.42 18.56
C ALA A 554 6.21 -4.47 19.07
N ALA A 555 5.93 -3.72 20.14
CA ALA A 555 6.88 -2.82 20.77
C ALA A 555 6.70 -2.73 22.30
N LEU A 556 7.79 -2.42 23.00
CA LEU A 556 7.85 -2.14 24.43
C LEU A 556 8.63 -0.86 24.67
N GLY A 557 8.22 -0.08 25.67
CA GLY A 557 9.00 1.01 26.23
C GLY A 557 9.57 0.64 27.60
N ALA A 558 10.75 1.14 27.93
CA ALA A 558 11.30 1.05 29.29
C ALA A 558 12.21 2.24 29.61
N VAL A 559 12.47 2.44 30.90
CA VAL A 559 13.54 3.33 31.36
C VAL A 559 14.81 2.49 31.50
N LEU A 560 15.87 2.90 30.81
CA LEU A 560 17.21 2.37 30.94
C LEU A 560 17.93 3.18 32.01
N PRO A 561 18.15 2.62 33.22
CA PRO A 561 18.73 3.38 34.33
C PRO A 561 20.18 3.78 34.05
N ALA A 562 20.62 4.90 34.62
CA ALA A 562 21.99 5.39 34.53
C ALA A 562 23.04 4.30 34.82
N GLY A 563 23.90 4.00 33.85
CA GLY A 563 24.97 2.99 33.94
C GLY A 563 24.47 1.56 34.16
N GLY A 564 23.17 1.33 34.08
CA GLY A 564 22.53 0.07 34.42
C GLY A 564 22.00 -0.70 33.22
N THR A 565 21.19 -1.70 33.51
CA THR A 565 20.55 -2.55 32.51
C THR A 565 19.06 -2.69 32.79
N VAL A 566 18.31 -3.08 31.76
CA VAL A 566 16.89 -3.42 31.87
C VAL A 566 16.56 -4.62 30.98
N GLY A 567 15.75 -5.54 31.53
CA GLY A 567 15.24 -6.71 30.81
C GLY A 567 13.90 -6.39 30.14
N LEU A 568 13.70 -6.91 28.93
CA LEU A 568 12.50 -6.77 28.12
C LEU A 568 12.09 -8.15 27.62
N GLY A 569 10.79 -8.41 27.58
CA GLY A 569 10.24 -9.73 27.27
C GLY A 569 9.04 -9.66 26.35
N PHE A 570 9.11 -10.40 25.25
CA PHE A 570 8.06 -10.51 24.25
C PHE A 570 7.41 -11.88 24.33
N ARG A 571 6.10 -11.93 24.56
CA ARG A 571 5.33 -13.16 24.63
C ARG A 571 5.22 -13.80 23.25
N VAL A 572 5.38 -15.11 23.23
CA VAL A 572 5.16 -15.97 22.06
C VAL A 572 4.09 -16.97 22.44
N THR A 573 2.97 -17.03 21.72
CA THR A 573 1.87 -17.97 22.01
C THR A 573 1.22 -18.43 20.71
N PRO A 574 1.85 -19.37 19.97
CA PRO A 574 1.30 -19.89 18.73
C PRO A 574 -0.14 -20.38 18.91
N PRO A 575 -1.03 -20.18 17.91
CA PRO A 575 -2.38 -20.73 17.97
C PRO A 575 -2.38 -22.24 18.15
N ALA A 576 -3.42 -22.78 18.79
CA ALA A 576 -3.55 -24.21 19.04
C ALA A 576 -3.68 -25.06 17.76
N TRP A 577 -4.01 -24.44 16.63
CA TRP A 577 -4.15 -25.08 15.31
C TRP A 577 -2.95 -24.86 14.40
N LEU A 578 -1.90 -24.16 14.84
CA LEU A 578 -0.71 -23.91 14.02
C LEU A 578 0.02 -25.24 13.76
N GLY A 579 0.32 -25.53 12.50
CA GLY A 579 1.12 -26.69 12.13
C GLY A 579 2.58 -26.57 12.59
N PRO A 580 3.33 -27.68 12.68
CA PRO A 580 4.75 -27.63 13.00
C PRO A 580 5.52 -26.78 11.99
N GLY A 581 6.47 -25.99 12.49
CA GLY A 581 7.20 -25.05 11.64
C GLY A 581 8.34 -24.35 12.35
N GLN A 582 9.11 -23.61 11.57
CA GLN A 582 10.27 -22.86 12.02
C GLN A 582 10.22 -21.42 11.50
N TRP A 583 10.34 -20.48 12.42
CA TRP A 583 10.44 -19.04 12.16
C TRP A 583 11.67 -18.48 12.86
N TRP A 584 11.82 -17.16 12.77
CA TRP A 584 12.86 -16.43 13.48
C TRP A 584 12.28 -15.18 14.15
N ALA A 585 12.96 -14.71 15.19
CA ALA A 585 12.65 -13.45 15.85
C ALA A 585 13.95 -12.73 16.23
N LEU A 586 13.95 -11.40 16.16
CA LEU A 586 15.01 -10.54 16.69
C LEU A 586 14.40 -9.28 17.28
N VAL A 587 15.15 -8.58 18.13
CA VAL A 587 14.72 -7.34 18.75
C VAL A 587 15.57 -6.18 18.26
N ARG A 588 14.92 -5.12 17.79
CA ARG A 588 15.55 -3.82 17.52
C ARG A 588 15.31 -2.88 18.69
N ILE A 589 16.35 -2.26 19.19
CA ILE A 589 16.32 -1.28 20.27
C ILE A 589 16.70 0.10 19.71
N GLY A 590 15.84 1.09 19.93
CA GLY A 590 16.09 2.50 19.68
C GLY A 590 16.22 3.27 21.00
N CYS A 591 17.22 4.12 21.12
CA CYS A 591 17.44 4.94 22.31
C CYS A 591 18.36 6.13 22.00
N ALA A 592 17.89 7.36 22.23
CA ALA A 592 18.66 8.60 22.05
C ALA A 592 19.43 8.71 20.72
N GLY A 593 18.80 8.34 19.60
CA GLY A 593 19.40 8.38 18.27
C GLY A 593 20.41 7.25 18.01
N ARG A 594 20.35 6.17 18.80
CA ARG A 594 21.20 4.97 18.66
C ARG A 594 20.34 3.73 18.45
N LEU A 595 20.91 2.79 17.70
CA LEU A 595 20.29 1.53 17.34
C LEU A 595 21.14 0.36 17.80
N VAL A 596 20.51 -0.58 18.48
CA VAL A 596 21.06 -1.89 18.79
C VAL A 596 20.11 -2.94 18.24
N TYR A 597 20.65 -4.01 17.69
CA TYR A 597 19.84 -5.14 17.23
C TYR A 597 20.38 -6.39 17.91
N SER A 598 19.48 -7.26 18.35
CA SER A 598 19.87 -8.59 18.78
C SER A 598 20.23 -9.47 17.58
N PRO A 599 20.97 -10.57 17.80
CA PRO A 599 20.95 -11.70 16.88
C PRO A 599 19.52 -12.20 16.66
N ALA A 600 19.27 -12.76 15.48
CA ALA A 600 18.04 -13.50 15.23
C ALA A 600 18.13 -14.88 15.87
N VAL A 601 17.05 -15.32 16.51
CA VAL A 601 16.91 -16.65 17.11
C VAL A 601 15.82 -17.44 16.41
N ARG A 602 15.95 -18.76 16.44
CA ARG A 602 14.92 -19.67 15.94
C ARG A 602 13.73 -19.69 16.89
N VAL A 603 12.53 -19.67 16.32
CA VAL A 603 11.28 -19.99 17.01
C VAL A 603 10.67 -21.21 16.33
N THR A 604 10.51 -22.30 17.07
CA THR A 604 10.04 -23.60 16.56
C THR A 604 8.70 -23.95 17.19
N VAL A 605 7.76 -24.42 16.37
CA VAL A 605 6.53 -25.06 16.86
C VAL A 605 6.58 -26.52 16.45
N THR A 606 6.41 -27.43 17.42
CA THR A 606 6.59 -28.89 17.24
C THR A 606 5.29 -29.67 17.24
#